data_AF-A0A8B7S2C9-F1
#
_entry.id   AF-A0A8B7S2C9-F1
#
_cell.length_a   1.000
_cell.length_b   1.000
_cell.length_c   1.000
_cell.angle_alpha   90.00
_cell.angle_beta   90.00
_cell.angle_gamma   90.00
#
_symmetry.space_group_name_H-M   'P 1'
#
loop_
_entity.id
_entity.type
_entity.pdbx_description
1 polymer ?
#
loop_
_entity_poly.entity_id
_entity_poly.type
_entity_poly.pdbx_seq_one_letter_code
_entity_poly.pdbx_strand_id
1 'polypeptide(L)'
;MAAMEDERQAGSGEGERLDFLRDRHVRFFQRCLQVLPERYSSLETSRLTIAFFALSGLDMLDSLDVVNKDDIIEWIYSLQVLPTED
;
A
#
# COMPACT_ATOMS: atom_id res chain seq x y z
N MET A 1 -0.53 11.36 57.38
CA MET A 1 -0.24 9.99 57.87
C MET A 1 -0.54 9.05 56.72
N ALA A 2 0.51 8.36 56.23
CA ALA A 2 0.55 7.27 55.24
C ALA A 2 -0.14 7.53 53.88
N ALA A 3 0.54 7.84 52.78
CA ALA A 3 1.55 7.04 52.05
C ALA A 3 1.06 5.61 51.75
N MET A 4 0.56 5.40 50.53
CA MET A 4 0.59 4.12 49.84
C MET A 4 1.02 4.42 48.41
N GLU A 5 2.25 4.01 48.13
CA GLU A 5 2.96 4.10 46.85
C GLU A 5 2.28 3.16 45.83
N ASP A 6 1.80 3.71 44.72
CA ASP A 6 1.54 2.93 43.49
C ASP A 6 2.67 3.25 42.52
N GLU A 7 3.89 2.81 42.85
CA GLU A 7 4.98 2.74 41.88
C GLU A 7 4.73 1.56 40.95
N ARG A 8 3.81 1.75 40.00
CA ARG A 8 3.81 0.93 38.78
C ARG A 8 5.03 1.32 37.96
N GLN A 9 6.10 0.59 38.20
CA GLN A 9 7.31 0.56 37.38
C GLN A 9 6.92 0.40 35.91
N ALA A 10 6.88 1.51 35.17
CA ALA A 10 6.81 1.50 33.73
C ALA A 10 8.11 0.84 33.26
N GLY A 11 8.00 -0.40 32.76
CA GLY A 11 9.11 -1.06 32.11
C GLY A 11 9.68 -0.12 31.06
N SER A 12 10.94 0.26 31.22
CA SER A 12 11.73 0.97 30.24
C SER A 12 12.04 0.05 29.06
N GLY A 13 11.00 -0.35 28.34
CA GLY A 13 11.13 -0.76 26.96
C GLY A 13 11.11 0.54 26.15
N GLU A 14 12.27 1.10 25.85
CA GLU A 14 12.41 2.04 24.74
C GLU A 14 12.15 1.26 23.45
N GLY A 15 10.89 0.87 23.25
CA GLY A 15 10.40 0.40 21.96
C GLY A 15 10.57 1.57 21.01
N GLU A 16 11.40 1.39 19.99
CA GLU A 16 11.60 2.36 18.93
C GLU A 16 10.22 2.79 18.41
N ARG A 17 9.81 4.03 18.72
CA ARG A 17 8.56 4.58 18.22
C ARG A 17 8.75 4.84 16.74
N LEU A 18 8.41 3.85 15.92
CA LEU A 18 8.40 4.01 14.48
C LEU A 18 7.26 4.97 14.12
N ASP A 19 7.64 6.16 13.64
CA ASP A 19 6.67 7.10 13.11
C ASP A 19 6.06 6.54 11.82
N PHE A 20 4.74 6.54 11.75
CA PHE A 20 4.02 6.12 10.55
C PHE A 20 4.09 7.22 9.48
N LEU A 21 4.98 7.04 8.50
CA LEU A 21 5.24 8.02 7.45
C LEU A 21 4.23 7.90 6.30
N ARG A 22 2.95 8.22 6.55
CA ARG A 22 1.83 8.08 5.61
C ARG A 22 2.17 8.54 4.18
N ASP A 23 2.68 9.75 4.02
CA ASP A 23 2.96 10.33 2.70
C ASP A 23 4.05 9.57 1.93
N ARG A 24 4.98 8.92 2.64
CA ARG A 24 5.97 8.05 1.99
C ARG A 24 5.33 6.78 1.47
N HIS A 25 4.37 6.21 2.19
CA HIS A 25 3.60 5.05 1.73
C HIS A 25 2.72 5.39 0.52
N VAL A 26 2.06 6.55 0.53
CA VAL A 26 1.27 7.02 -0.64
C VAL A 26 2.15 7.11 -1.89
N ARG A 27 3.31 7.78 -1.78
CA ARG A 27 4.27 7.91 -2.90
C ARG A 27 4.82 6.56 -3.36
N PHE A 28 5.05 5.64 -2.43
CA PHE A 28 5.50 4.29 -2.74
C PHE A 28 4.46 3.54 -3.59
N PHE A 29 3.20 3.51 -3.15
CA PHE A 29 2.12 2.85 -3.89
C PHE A 29 1.85 3.50 -5.24
N GLN A 30 1.89 4.84 -5.34
CA GLN A 30 1.80 5.53 -6.63
C GLN A 30 2.90 5.10 -7.60
N ARG A 31 4.14 4.97 -7.13
CA ARG A 31 5.26 4.55 -7.97
C ARG A 31 5.10 3.11 -8.47
N CYS A 32 4.57 2.21 -7.64
CA CYS A 32 4.24 0.84 -8.05
C CYS A 32 3.22 0.78 -9.21
N LEU A 33 2.35 1.79 -9.35
CA LEU A 33 1.34 1.86 -10.41
C LEU A 33 1.86 2.47 -11.72
N GLN A 34 2.93 3.29 -11.69
CA GLN A 34 3.41 4.02 -12.86
C GLN A 34 4.53 3.29 -13.61
N VAL A 35 5.59 2.90 -12.90
CA VAL A 35 6.80 2.32 -13.50
C VAL A 35 7.29 1.20 -12.60
N LEU A 36 7.22 -0.02 -13.10
CA LEU A 36 7.98 -1.12 -12.53
C LEU A 36 9.44 -0.98 -13.00
N PRO A 37 10.41 -0.95 -12.07
CA PRO A 37 11.82 -0.98 -12.45
C PRO A 37 12.11 -2.16 -13.38
N GLU A 38 12.95 -1.96 -14.39
CA GLU A 38 13.25 -2.94 -15.45
C GLU A 38 13.71 -4.33 -14.95
N ARG A 39 14.25 -4.35 -13.72
CA ARG A 39 14.63 -5.54 -12.95
C ARG A 39 13.43 -6.45 -12.60
N TYR A 40 12.21 -5.94 -12.72
CA TYR A 40 10.94 -6.64 -12.47
C TYR A 40 10.19 -6.98 -13.76
N SER A 41 10.83 -6.89 -14.93
CA SER A 41 10.27 -7.38 -16.20
C SER A 41 9.87 -8.87 -16.15
N SER A 42 10.52 -9.66 -15.30
CA SER A 42 10.12 -11.05 -15.02
C SER A 42 8.83 -11.18 -14.20
N LEU A 43 8.38 -10.10 -13.55
CA LEU A 43 7.11 -10.02 -12.80
C LEU A 43 6.01 -9.35 -13.64
N GLU A 44 6.18 -9.18 -14.95
CA GLU A 44 5.12 -8.68 -15.84
C GLU A 44 3.82 -9.48 -15.68
N THR A 45 3.91 -10.80 -15.47
CA THR A 45 2.77 -11.69 -15.18
C THR A 45 2.08 -11.41 -13.84
N SER A 46 2.77 -10.78 -12.89
CA SER A 46 2.26 -10.42 -11.56
C SER A 46 1.86 -8.95 -11.44
N ARG A 47 1.90 -8.17 -12.54
CA ARG A 47 1.55 -6.74 -12.53
C ARG A 47 0.18 -6.45 -11.96
N LEU A 48 -0.81 -7.27 -12.31
CA LEU A 48 -2.18 -7.13 -11.79
C LEU A 48 -2.22 -7.32 -10.26
N THR A 49 -1.46 -8.28 -9.74
CA THR A 49 -1.33 -8.52 -8.29
C THR A 49 -0.66 -7.34 -7.57
N ILE A 50 0.39 -6.77 -8.16
CA ILE A 50 1.07 -5.58 -7.61
C ILE A 50 0.11 -4.39 -7.60
N ALA A 51 -0.62 -4.18 -8.69
CA ALA A 51 -1.62 -3.11 -8.78
C ALA A 51 -2.74 -3.29 -7.74
N PHE A 52 -3.24 -4.52 -7.54
CA PHE A 52 -4.23 -4.83 -6.52
C PHE A 52 -3.77 -4.42 -5.12
N PHE A 53 -2.54 -4.81 -4.72
CA PHE A 53 -2.01 -4.44 -3.40
C PHE A 53 -1.72 -2.95 -3.28
N ALA A 54 -1.23 -2.30 -4.34
CA ALA A 54 -0.96 -0.87 -4.33
C ALA A 54 -2.25 -0.04 -4.19
N LEU A 55 -3.30 -0.40 -4.94
CA LEU A 55 -4.61 0.25 -4.84
C LEU A 55 -5.25 0.02 -3.47
N SER A 56 -5.21 -1.21 -2.96
CA SER A 56 -5.72 -1.53 -1.61
C SER A 56 -4.98 -0.77 -0.52
N GLY A 57 -3.66 -0.61 -0.67
CA GLY A 57 -2.85 0.20 0.24
C GLY A 57 -3.23 1.68 0.21
N LEU A 58 -3.48 2.25 -0.98
CA LEU A 58 -3.96 3.64 -1.10
C LEU A 58 -5.36 3.83 -0.51
N ASP A 59 -6.25 2.86 -0.67
CA ASP A 59 -7.59 2.86 -0.07
C ASP A 59 -7.53 2.85 1.46
N MET A 60 -6.69 1.99 2.04
CA MET A 60 -6.47 1.95 3.50
C MET A 60 -5.90 3.26 4.05
N LEU A 61 -5.22 4.05 3.23
CA LEU A 61 -4.66 5.36 3.61
C LEU A 61 -5.62 6.53 3.33
N ASP A 62 -6.81 6.27 2.79
CA ASP A 62 -7.74 7.29 2.28
C ASP A 62 -7.02 8.23 1.30
N SER A 63 -6.39 7.64 0.28
CA SER A 63 -5.56 8.33 -0.72
C SER A 63 -5.79 7.82 -2.14
N LEU A 64 -6.99 7.32 -2.46
CA LEU A 64 -7.34 6.88 -3.81
C LEU A 64 -7.55 8.03 -4.80
N ASP A 65 -7.62 9.27 -4.32
CA ASP A 65 -7.72 10.48 -5.15
C ASP A 65 -6.44 10.74 -5.96
N VAL A 66 -5.31 10.18 -5.54
CA VAL A 66 -4.01 10.41 -6.16
C VAL A 66 -3.77 9.58 -7.44
N VAL A 67 -4.72 8.72 -7.82
CA VAL A 67 -4.65 7.86 -9.01
C VAL A 67 -5.70 8.25 -10.03
N ASN A 68 -5.36 8.12 -11.33
CA ASN A 68 -6.36 8.22 -12.39
C ASN A 68 -7.12 6.89 -12.47
N LYS A 69 -8.39 6.90 -12.04
CA LYS A 69 -9.21 5.69 -11.98
C LYS A 69 -9.53 5.16 -13.39
N ASP A 70 -9.77 6.04 -14.34
CA ASP A 70 -10.16 5.66 -15.70
C ASP A 70 -9.02 4.89 -16.39
N ASP A 71 -7.79 5.42 -16.32
CA ASP A 71 -6.59 4.76 -16.87
C ASP A 71 -6.38 3.36 -16.25
N ILE A 72 -6.60 3.22 -14.95
CA ILE A 72 -6.45 1.93 -14.24
C ILE A 72 -7.53 0.95 -14.68
N ILE A 73 -8.79 1.40 -14.80
CA ILE A 73 -9.90 0.57 -15.23
C ILE A 73 -9.67 0.07 -16.66
N GLU A 74 -9.31 0.97 -17.58
CA GLU A 74 -9.00 0.62 -18.97
C GLU A 74 -7.83 -0.36 -19.05
N TRP A 75 -6.76 -0.12 -18.28
CA TRP A 75 -5.63 -1.04 -18.22
C TRP A 75 -6.04 -2.43 -17.72
N ILE A 76 -6.81 -2.53 -16.62
CA ILE A 76 -7.28 -3.83 -16.10
C ILE A 76 -8.15 -4.56 -17.14
N TYR A 77 -9.07 -3.86 -17.81
CA TYR A 77 -9.91 -4.46 -18.84
C TYR A 77 -9.11 -4.93 -20.06
N SER A 78 -8.03 -4.23 -20.42
CA SER A 78 -7.15 -4.69 -21.51
C SER A 78 -6.44 -6.03 -21.24
N LEU A 79 -6.39 -6.47 -19.98
CA LEU A 79 -5.83 -7.76 -19.59
C LEU A 79 -6.84 -8.92 -19.65
N GLN A 80 -8.13 -8.63 -19.84
CA GLN A 80 -9.17 -9.66 -19.87
C GLN A 80 -9.21 -10.35 -21.23
N VAL A 81 -9.29 -11.69 -21.22
CA VAL A 81 -9.63 -12.46 -22.41
C VAL A 81 -11.15 -12.40 -22.56
N LEU A 82 -11.62 -11.78 -23.63
CA LEU A 82 -13.05 -11.71 -23.92
C LEU A 82 -13.55 -13.06 -24.46
N PRO A 83 -14.81 -13.43 -24.17
CA PRO A 83 -15.42 -14.59 -24.79
C PRO A 83 -15.35 -14.47 -26.31
N THR A 84 -14.87 -15.51 -26.98
CA THR A 84 -15.06 -15.66 -28.42
C THR A 84 -16.49 -16.08 -28.67
N GLU A 85 -17.15 -15.45 -29.64
CA GLU A 85 -18.47 -15.89 -30.11
C GLU A 85 -18.31 -17.25 -30.80
N ASP A 86 -18.63 -18.34 -30.07
CA ASP A 86 -18.93 -19.66 -30.64
C ASP A 86 -20.43 -19.76 -30.92
#